data_AF-A0A7J6AT74-F1
#
_entry.id   AF-A0A7J6AT74-F1
#
_cell.length_a   1.000
_cell.length_b   1.000
_cell.length_c   1.000
_cell.angle_alpha   90.00
_cell.angle_beta   90.00
_cell.angle_gamma   90.00
#
_symmetry.space_group_name_H-M   'P 1'
#
loop_
_entity.id
_entity.type
_entity.pdbx_description
1 polymer ?
#
loop_
_entity_poly.entity_id
_entity_poly.type
_entity_poly.pdbx_seq_one_letter_code
_entity_poly.pdbx_strand_id
1 'polypeptide(L)'
;MCYLFVNLACAIQTLLRTPNWRPRFKFYHWSLSVLGMTLCLSLMFVSSWYYALVTILIAGCIYKYIEYRGAEKEWGDGIRGLSLNAARYALIKLEEAPPHTKNWRPQLLVLLSLDSDLVVKHPRLLTFTSQLKAGKGLTIASSVLQGTYMTRSAEAKRAETNVKASMSAEKTKGFCHVVVCSNLRDGFSNLIQSAGLGGMKHNAVLMAWPCNWRQAEDPTSWKNFIETVRETTAAHQALLVAKNIDVFPSNTDRLAEGTIDVWWIVHDGGLLMLLPFLLRQHKVWKKCKMRIFTVAQLDDNSIQMKKDLQSFMYQLRLNAEVEVVEMHESDISAFTYERTLVMEQRSQMLKQMQLSKTEREREIQSIADGSRSSIKRKNHTKGLSPNTLQVPCMDDLEHEAHMFHERNSKCHGGHEERNSPDSHQIHMTWTKEKFAAERHRHREAGACVRDIFNMKPEWEHLNQSNVRRMHTAVKLNEAVVNKSQNAHLVLLNMPGPPKNKGGDENYMEFLEVLMEGLERVLLVRGGGREVITIYS
;
A
#
# COMPACT_ATOMS: atom_id res chain seq x y z
N MET A 1 -43.90 -19.86 -17.34
CA MET A 1 -42.94 -18.88 -17.89
C MET A 1 -42.95 -17.54 -17.15
N CYS A 2 -44.06 -16.79 -17.08
CA CYS A 2 -44.09 -15.49 -16.38
C CYS A 2 -43.65 -15.60 -14.90
N TYR A 3 -44.24 -16.54 -14.14
CA TYR A 3 -43.85 -16.80 -12.75
C TYR A 3 -42.40 -17.25 -12.58
N LEU A 4 -41.81 -17.89 -13.59
CA LEU A 4 -40.40 -18.26 -13.58
C LEU A 4 -39.52 -17.00 -13.59
N PHE A 5 -39.78 -16.05 -14.50
CA PHE A 5 -38.99 -14.83 -14.61
C PHE A 5 -39.17 -13.87 -13.45
N VAL A 6 -40.38 -13.76 -12.89
CA VAL A 6 -40.62 -12.96 -11.67
C VAL A 6 -39.80 -13.50 -10.50
N ASN A 7 -39.86 -14.82 -10.26
CA ASN A 7 -39.10 -15.46 -9.20
C ASN A 7 -37.57 -15.37 -9.43
N LEU A 8 -37.12 -15.57 -10.68
CA LEU A 8 -35.72 -15.41 -11.07
C LEU A 8 -35.22 -13.99 -10.83
N ALA A 9 -35.95 -12.96 -11.28
CA ALA A 9 -35.57 -11.57 -11.15
C ALA A 9 -35.45 -11.16 -9.68
N CYS A 10 -36.44 -11.49 -8.84
CA CYS A 10 -36.41 -11.23 -7.40
C CYS A 10 -35.22 -11.90 -6.71
N ALA A 11 -34.90 -13.16 -7.05
CA ALA A 11 -33.78 -13.88 -6.47
C ALA A 11 -32.43 -13.27 -6.89
N ILE A 12 -32.24 -13.02 -8.20
CA ILE A 12 -31.01 -12.43 -8.74
C ILE A 12 -30.76 -11.04 -8.18
N GLN A 13 -31.79 -10.19 -8.10
CA GLN A 13 -31.63 -8.81 -7.64
C GLN A 13 -31.17 -8.74 -6.17
N THR A 14 -31.68 -9.63 -5.32
CA THR A 14 -31.23 -9.77 -3.93
C THR A 14 -29.81 -10.32 -3.83
N LEU A 15 -29.50 -11.39 -4.56
CA LEU A 15 -28.17 -12.03 -4.52
C LEU A 15 -27.06 -11.11 -5.06
N LEU A 16 -27.35 -10.39 -6.15
CA LEU A 16 -26.41 -9.46 -6.76
C LEU A 16 -26.34 -8.12 -6.03
N ARG A 17 -27.17 -7.89 -5.00
CA ARG A 17 -27.30 -6.60 -4.29
C ARG A 17 -27.49 -5.44 -5.28
N THR A 18 -28.57 -5.50 -6.03
CA THR A 18 -28.87 -4.46 -7.03
C THR A 18 -29.13 -3.12 -6.31
N PRO A 19 -28.56 -1.98 -6.74
CA PRO A 19 -28.55 -0.74 -5.96
C PRO A 19 -29.95 -0.26 -5.51
N ASN A 20 -30.94 -0.40 -6.38
CA ASN A 20 -32.31 0.07 -6.13
C ASN A 20 -33.24 -1.01 -5.54
N TRP A 21 -32.74 -2.20 -5.23
CA TRP A 21 -33.56 -3.32 -4.75
C TRP A 21 -33.52 -3.43 -3.22
N ARG A 22 -34.62 -3.04 -2.56
CA ARG A 22 -34.78 -3.06 -1.09
C ARG A 22 -36.17 -3.57 -0.69
N PRO A 23 -36.43 -4.89 -0.78
CA PRO A 23 -37.73 -5.44 -0.43
C PRO A 23 -38.01 -5.22 1.06
N ARG A 24 -39.06 -4.46 1.39
CA ARG A 24 -39.48 -4.16 2.77
C ARG A 24 -40.41 -5.21 3.38
N PHE A 25 -40.82 -6.20 2.59
CA PHE A 25 -41.78 -7.21 3.02
C PHE A 25 -41.15 -8.21 4.00
N LYS A 26 -41.78 -8.38 5.16
CA LYS A 26 -41.23 -9.16 6.29
C LYS A 26 -40.97 -10.64 5.96
N PHE A 27 -41.82 -11.26 5.14
CA PHE A 27 -41.72 -12.69 4.82
C PHE A 27 -40.99 -12.96 3.49
N TYR A 28 -40.37 -11.94 2.91
CA TYR A 28 -39.55 -12.13 1.73
C TYR A 28 -38.18 -12.71 2.11
N HIS A 29 -37.78 -13.80 1.45
CA HIS A 29 -36.42 -14.32 1.49
C HIS A 29 -36.02 -14.84 0.11
N TRP A 30 -34.77 -14.65 -0.30
CA TRP A 30 -34.30 -15.02 -1.65
C TRP A 30 -34.46 -16.52 -1.94
N SER A 31 -34.36 -17.38 -0.91
CA SER A 31 -34.54 -18.83 -1.06
C SER A 31 -35.96 -19.21 -1.46
N LEU A 32 -36.98 -18.47 -1.01
CA LEU A 32 -38.38 -18.70 -1.39
C LEU A 32 -38.60 -18.42 -2.87
N SER A 33 -37.98 -17.35 -3.40
CA SER A 33 -38.00 -17.05 -4.83
C SER A 33 -37.26 -18.10 -5.65
N VAL A 34 -36.10 -18.60 -5.18
CA VAL A 34 -35.39 -19.70 -5.86
C VAL A 34 -36.22 -20.99 -5.87
N LEU A 35 -36.89 -21.32 -4.77
CA LEU A 35 -37.79 -22.47 -4.69
C LEU A 35 -39.00 -22.34 -5.64
N GLY A 36 -39.60 -21.15 -5.71
CA GLY A 36 -40.67 -20.88 -6.67
C GLY A 36 -40.20 -20.99 -8.13
N MET A 37 -38.99 -20.51 -8.42
CA MET A 37 -38.35 -20.62 -9.73
C MET A 37 -38.11 -22.08 -10.12
N THR A 38 -37.55 -22.90 -9.24
CA THR A 38 -37.29 -24.32 -9.53
C THR A 38 -38.57 -25.11 -9.74
N LEU A 39 -39.60 -24.90 -8.92
CA LEU A 39 -40.94 -25.50 -9.11
C LEU A 39 -41.54 -25.13 -10.46
N CYS A 40 -41.51 -23.84 -10.84
CA CYS A 40 -42.03 -23.39 -12.13
C CYS A 40 -41.28 -24.01 -13.31
N LEU A 41 -39.96 -24.15 -13.19
CA LEU A 41 -39.13 -24.75 -14.24
C LEU A 41 -39.44 -26.25 -14.39
N SER A 42 -39.49 -26.98 -13.27
CA SER A 42 -39.80 -28.42 -13.27
C SER A 42 -41.15 -28.72 -13.90
N LEU A 43 -42.21 -27.97 -13.54
CA LEU A 43 -43.54 -28.15 -14.13
C LEU A 43 -43.57 -27.86 -15.64
N MET A 44 -42.82 -26.87 -16.13
CA MET A 44 -42.71 -26.59 -17.56
C MET A 44 -42.08 -27.76 -18.34
N PHE A 45 -41.03 -28.38 -17.80
CA PHE A 45 -40.34 -29.50 -18.45
C PHE A 45 -41.13 -30.81 -18.39
N VAL A 46 -41.86 -31.06 -17.30
CA VAL A 46 -42.74 -32.23 -17.17
C VAL A 46 -43.91 -32.17 -18.15
N SER A 47 -44.44 -30.97 -18.43
CA SER A 47 -45.54 -30.78 -19.37
C SER A 47 -45.12 -31.02 -20.83
N SER A 48 -44.14 -30.27 -21.33
CA SER A 48 -43.53 -30.51 -22.64
C SER A 48 -42.17 -29.86 -22.72
N TRP A 49 -41.13 -30.69 -22.74
CA TRP A 49 -39.74 -30.23 -22.72
C TRP A 49 -39.35 -29.44 -23.97
N TYR A 50 -39.86 -29.81 -25.15
CA TYR A 50 -39.49 -29.14 -26.41
C TYR A 50 -40.16 -27.76 -26.55
N TYR A 51 -41.45 -27.63 -26.21
CA TYR A 51 -42.12 -26.32 -26.18
C TYR A 51 -41.54 -25.40 -25.10
N ALA A 52 -41.15 -25.97 -23.94
CA ALA A 52 -40.48 -25.21 -22.89
C ALA A 52 -39.14 -24.61 -23.37
N LEU A 53 -38.30 -25.39 -24.07
CA LEU A 53 -37.04 -24.91 -24.63
C LEU A 53 -37.24 -23.79 -25.65
N VAL A 54 -38.17 -23.95 -26.59
CA VAL A 54 -38.48 -22.92 -27.61
C VAL A 54 -38.96 -21.63 -26.94
N THR A 55 -39.83 -21.74 -25.94
CA THR A 55 -40.38 -20.58 -25.24
C THR A 55 -39.31 -19.83 -24.44
N ILE A 56 -38.42 -20.55 -23.75
CA ILE A 56 -37.29 -19.95 -23.01
C ILE A 56 -36.33 -19.26 -23.97
N LEU A 57 -36.04 -19.88 -25.13
CA LEU A 57 -35.18 -19.30 -26.17
C LEU A 57 -35.75 -17.97 -26.70
N ILE A 58 -37.04 -17.96 -27.09
CA ILE A 58 -37.71 -16.75 -27.58
C ILE A 58 -37.68 -15.65 -26.51
N ALA A 59 -37.94 -15.99 -25.24
CA ALA A 59 -37.81 -15.03 -24.15
C ALA A 59 -36.40 -14.45 -24.01
N GLY A 60 -35.38 -15.30 -24.12
CA GLY A 60 -33.97 -14.90 -24.04
C GLY A 60 -33.61 -13.94 -25.17
N CYS A 61 -34.07 -14.22 -26.41
CA CYS A 61 -33.92 -13.34 -27.56
C CYS A 61 -34.60 -11.98 -27.33
N ILE A 62 -35.84 -11.97 -26.84
CA ILE A 62 -36.58 -10.73 -26.54
C ILE A 62 -35.85 -9.94 -25.44
N TYR A 63 -35.41 -10.60 -24.37
CA TYR A 63 -34.66 -9.95 -23.29
C TYR A 63 -33.38 -9.29 -23.81
N LYS A 64 -32.59 -10.01 -24.62
CA LYS A 64 -31.37 -9.47 -25.23
C LYS A 64 -31.64 -8.35 -26.23
N TYR A 65 -32.73 -8.43 -26.99
CA TYR A 65 -33.13 -7.36 -27.88
C TYR A 65 -33.52 -6.08 -27.13
N ILE A 66 -34.26 -6.20 -26.03
CA ILE A 66 -34.61 -5.05 -25.16
C ILE A 66 -33.33 -4.46 -24.54
N GLU A 67 -32.40 -5.30 -24.07
CA GLU A 67 -31.12 -4.86 -23.51
C GLU A 67 -30.31 -4.06 -24.55
N TYR A 68 -30.24 -4.55 -25.79
CA TYR A 68 -29.56 -3.90 -26.91
C TYR A 68 -30.20 -2.56 -27.28
N ARG A 69 -31.53 -2.51 -27.45
CA ARG A 69 -32.24 -1.27 -27.80
C ARG A 69 -32.20 -0.24 -26.67
N GLY A 70 -32.19 -0.69 -25.42
CA GLY A 70 -31.98 0.17 -24.26
C GLY A 70 -30.58 0.80 -24.27
N ALA A 71 -29.55 -0.01 -24.51
CA ALA A 71 -28.17 0.46 -24.65
C ALA A 71 -27.97 1.42 -25.83
N GLU A 72 -28.57 1.13 -26.98
CA GLU A 72 -28.54 1.98 -28.18
C GLU A 72 -29.18 3.34 -27.90
N LYS A 73 -30.31 3.37 -27.18
CA LYS A 73 -30.99 4.63 -26.81
C LYS A 73 -30.20 5.46 -25.80
N GLU A 74 -29.58 4.82 -24.81
CA GLU A 74 -28.85 5.52 -23.74
C GLU A 74 -27.47 6.02 -24.18
N TRP A 75 -26.79 5.27 -25.07
CA TRP A 75 -25.38 5.53 -25.42
C TRP A 75 -25.14 5.77 -26.92
N GLY A 76 -26.17 5.71 -27.76
CA GLY A 76 -26.09 5.92 -29.22
C GLY A 76 -25.55 4.73 -30.02
N ASP A 77 -24.89 3.77 -29.37
CA ASP A 77 -24.38 2.51 -29.96
C ASP A 77 -24.76 1.34 -29.04
N GLY A 78 -25.48 0.35 -29.58
CA GLY A 78 -25.98 -0.78 -28.79
C GLY A 78 -24.89 -1.68 -28.20
N ILE A 79 -23.83 -2.00 -28.94
CA ILE A 79 -22.78 -2.93 -28.46
C ILE A 79 -21.88 -2.23 -27.42
N ARG A 80 -21.47 -0.99 -27.72
CA ARG A 80 -20.69 -0.18 -26.77
C ARG A 80 -21.52 0.19 -25.55
N GLY A 81 -22.79 0.52 -25.73
CA GLY A 81 -23.71 0.86 -24.65
C GLY A 81 -23.90 -0.28 -23.65
N LEU A 82 -23.99 -1.54 -24.10
CA LEU A 82 -24.04 -2.70 -23.22
C LEU A 82 -22.79 -2.80 -22.33
N SER A 83 -21.61 -2.59 -22.92
CA SER A 83 -20.34 -2.63 -22.19
C SER A 83 -20.23 -1.49 -21.17
N LEU A 84 -20.69 -0.28 -21.54
CA LEU A 84 -20.71 0.89 -20.65
C LEU A 84 -21.68 0.69 -19.48
N ASN A 85 -22.87 0.14 -19.73
CA ASN A 85 -23.84 -0.16 -18.68
C ASN A 85 -23.32 -1.22 -17.71
N ALA A 86 -22.68 -2.28 -18.21
CA ALA A 86 -22.05 -3.28 -17.37
C ALA A 86 -20.92 -2.67 -16.49
N ALA A 87 -20.09 -1.80 -17.08
CA ALA A 87 -19.01 -1.11 -16.35
C ALA A 87 -19.55 -0.17 -15.27
N ARG A 88 -20.53 0.68 -15.61
CA ARG A 88 -21.18 1.60 -14.67
C ARG A 88 -21.79 0.85 -13.49
N TYR A 89 -22.53 -0.23 -13.75
CA TYR A 89 -23.14 -1.05 -12.70
C TYR A 89 -22.08 -1.64 -11.77
N ALA A 90 -20.99 -2.17 -12.32
CA ALA A 90 -19.90 -2.73 -11.53
C ALA A 90 -19.21 -1.68 -10.65
N LEU A 91 -19.00 -0.46 -11.16
CA LEU A 91 -18.35 0.63 -10.44
C LEU A 91 -19.18 1.15 -9.27
N ILE A 92 -20.49 1.35 -9.46
CA ILE A 92 -21.40 1.79 -8.38
C ILE A 92 -21.43 0.73 -7.27
N LYS A 93 -21.49 -0.55 -7.65
CA LYS A 93 -21.47 -1.66 -6.69
C LYS A 93 -20.15 -1.74 -5.89
N LEU A 94 -19.03 -1.38 -6.51
CA LEU A 94 -17.73 -1.30 -5.83
C LEU A 94 -17.65 -0.18 -4.80
N GLU A 95 -18.50 0.86 -4.91
CA GLU A 95 -18.54 2.00 -3.98
C GLU A 95 -19.34 1.70 -2.71
N GLU A 96 -20.33 0.81 -2.77
CA GLU A 96 -21.20 0.47 -1.64
C GLU A 96 -20.52 -0.29 -0.50
N ALA A 97 -19.38 -0.95 -0.77
CA ALA A 97 -18.62 -1.70 0.24
C ALA A 97 -17.16 -1.26 0.24
N PRO A 98 -16.56 -0.96 1.41
CA PRO A 98 -15.14 -0.64 1.47
C PRO A 98 -14.34 -1.84 0.94
N PRO A 99 -13.31 -1.61 0.09
CA PRO A 99 -12.48 -2.68 -0.44
C PRO A 99 -11.91 -3.49 0.74
N HIS A 100 -12.08 -4.81 0.69
CA HIS A 100 -11.66 -5.69 1.77
C HIS A 100 -10.16 -5.51 2.06
N THR A 101 -9.84 -4.95 3.22
CA THR A 101 -8.47 -4.56 3.62
C THR A 101 -7.58 -5.76 3.97
N LYS A 102 -8.16 -6.95 4.16
CA LYS A 102 -7.47 -8.14 4.68
C LYS A 102 -6.53 -8.86 3.69
N ASN A 103 -6.59 -8.50 2.40
CA ASN A 103 -5.73 -9.06 1.35
C ASN A 103 -5.35 -7.99 0.33
N TRP A 104 -4.39 -7.16 0.72
CA TRP A 104 -3.87 -6.12 -0.15
C TRP A 104 -3.24 -6.71 -1.43
N ARG A 105 -3.50 -6.08 -2.58
CA ARG A 105 -2.82 -6.35 -3.85
C ARG A 105 -2.48 -5.05 -4.56
N PRO A 106 -1.34 -4.99 -5.27
CA PRO A 106 -0.90 -3.76 -5.92
C PRO A 106 -1.80 -3.42 -7.10
N GLN A 107 -2.39 -2.22 -7.10
CA GLN A 107 -3.08 -1.56 -8.20
C GLN A 107 -2.23 -0.36 -8.59
N LEU A 108 -1.58 -0.42 -9.75
CA LEU A 108 -0.43 0.41 -10.05
C LEU A 108 -0.82 1.69 -10.80
N LEU A 109 -0.40 2.84 -10.30
CA LEU A 109 -0.21 4.07 -11.06
C LEU A 109 1.25 4.16 -11.48
N VAL A 110 1.52 3.99 -12.77
CA VAL A 110 2.88 4.05 -13.33
C VAL A 110 3.14 5.45 -13.84
N LEU A 111 4.06 6.17 -13.21
CA LEU A 111 4.46 7.51 -13.62
C LEU A 111 5.56 7.42 -14.68
N LEU A 112 5.22 7.81 -15.90
CA LEU A 112 6.13 7.81 -17.04
C LEU A 112 6.67 9.22 -17.31
N SER A 113 7.98 9.32 -17.44
CA SER A 113 8.62 10.51 -18.00
C SER A 113 8.65 10.42 -19.52
N LEU A 114 8.30 11.53 -20.17
CA LEU A 114 8.39 11.68 -21.62
C LEU A 114 9.63 12.48 -21.99
N ASP A 115 10.20 12.18 -23.15
CA ASP A 115 11.26 12.98 -23.75
C ASP A 115 10.70 14.18 -24.53
N SER A 116 11.59 14.95 -25.17
CA SER A 116 11.22 16.09 -26.01
C SER A 116 10.37 15.71 -27.22
N ASP A 117 10.46 14.47 -27.68
CA ASP A 117 9.69 13.92 -28.81
C ASP A 117 8.35 13.31 -28.38
N LEU A 118 7.99 13.45 -27.10
CA LEU A 118 6.78 12.91 -26.48
C LEU A 118 6.73 11.37 -26.51
N VAL A 119 7.90 10.73 -26.46
CA VAL A 119 8.09 9.28 -26.36
C VAL A 119 8.48 8.92 -24.92
N VAL A 120 8.15 7.70 -24.51
CA VAL A 120 8.44 7.21 -23.15
C VAL A 120 9.95 7.03 -23.00
N LYS A 121 10.56 7.78 -22.08
CA LYS A 121 12.01 7.75 -21.83
C LYS A 121 12.50 6.36 -21.39
N HIS A 122 11.74 5.72 -20.50
CA HIS A 122 12.09 4.42 -19.90
C HIS A 122 10.98 3.38 -20.15
N PRO A 123 10.89 2.79 -21.35
CA PRO A 123 9.83 1.82 -21.68
C PRO A 123 9.91 0.54 -20.82
N ARG A 124 11.10 0.22 -20.29
CA ARG A 124 11.30 -0.91 -19.37
C ARG A 124 10.46 -0.85 -18.09
N LEU A 125 10.03 0.34 -17.68
CA LEU A 125 9.09 0.49 -16.56
C LEU A 125 7.74 -0.17 -16.86
N LEU A 126 7.27 -0.06 -18.11
CA LEU A 126 6.07 -0.74 -18.58
C LEU A 126 6.30 -2.25 -18.67
N THR A 127 7.46 -2.68 -19.17
CA THR A 127 7.82 -4.11 -19.18
C THR A 127 7.77 -4.69 -17.77
N PHE A 128 8.44 -4.07 -16.80
CA PHE A 128 8.47 -4.50 -15.41
C PHE A 128 7.05 -4.54 -14.80
N THR A 129 6.21 -3.54 -15.10
CA THR A 129 4.81 -3.52 -14.70
C THR A 129 4.04 -4.73 -15.22
N SER A 130 4.22 -5.08 -16.51
CA SER A 130 3.59 -6.25 -17.11
C SER A 130 4.02 -7.56 -16.44
N GLN A 131 5.29 -7.67 -16.04
CA GLN A 131 5.86 -8.82 -15.36
C GLN A 131 5.32 -8.96 -13.94
N LEU A 132 5.23 -7.86 -13.19
CA LEU A 132 4.73 -7.84 -11.81
C LEU A 132 3.23 -8.14 -11.73
N LYS A 133 2.45 -7.65 -12.69
CA LYS A 133 0.99 -7.81 -12.70
C LYS A 133 0.50 -9.05 -13.45
N ALA A 134 1.31 -9.60 -14.35
CA ALA A 134 0.94 -10.70 -15.24
C ALA A 134 -0.42 -10.48 -15.95
N GLY A 135 -0.75 -9.23 -16.27
CA GLY A 135 -2.02 -8.82 -16.90
C GLY A 135 -3.26 -8.87 -16.00
N LYS A 136 -3.11 -8.99 -14.66
CA LYS A 136 -4.21 -9.02 -13.69
C LYS A 136 -4.27 -7.72 -12.87
N GLY A 137 -5.48 -7.27 -12.56
CA GLY A 137 -5.75 -6.07 -11.77
C GLY A 137 -5.57 -4.77 -12.55
N LEU A 138 -5.72 -3.64 -11.87
CA LEU A 138 -5.67 -2.30 -12.43
C LEU A 138 -4.22 -1.83 -12.60
N THR A 139 -3.96 -1.27 -13.79
CA THR A 139 -2.74 -0.53 -14.13
C THR A 139 -3.16 0.73 -14.86
N ILE A 140 -2.69 1.88 -14.38
CA ILE A 140 -2.89 3.19 -15.02
C ILE A 140 -1.49 3.72 -15.34
N ALA A 141 -1.16 3.83 -16.62
CA ALA A 141 0.09 4.46 -17.07
C ALA A 141 -0.17 5.94 -17.33
N SER A 142 0.48 6.80 -16.55
CA SER A 142 0.22 8.23 -16.57
C SER A 142 1.48 9.04 -16.84
N SER A 143 1.30 10.18 -17.49
CA SER A 143 2.38 11.15 -17.70
C SER A 143 1.87 12.58 -17.57
N VAL A 144 2.79 13.49 -17.25
CA VAL A 144 2.50 14.92 -17.10
C VAL A 144 3.33 15.69 -18.12
N LEU A 145 2.66 16.51 -18.92
CA LEU A 145 3.29 17.48 -19.81
C LEU A 145 3.25 18.86 -19.17
N GLN A 146 4.41 19.51 -19.11
CA GLN A 146 4.50 20.86 -18.56
C GLN A 146 3.96 21.90 -19.55
N GLY A 147 3.04 22.76 -19.14
CA GLY A 147 2.51 23.86 -19.96
C GLY A 147 1.02 24.11 -19.75
N THR A 148 0.41 24.82 -20.70
CA THR A 148 -1.02 25.15 -20.68
C THR A 148 -1.79 24.23 -21.62
N TYR A 149 -2.90 23.66 -21.16
CA TYR A 149 -3.69 22.70 -21.96
C TYR A 149 -4.21 23.31 -23.28
N MET A 150 -4.62 24.58 -23.28
CA MET A 150 -5.13 25.25 -24.48
C MET A 150 -4.14 25.22 -25.65
N THR A 151 -2.85 25.35 -25.36
CA THR A 151 -1.79 25.35 -26.39
C THR A 151 -1.29 23.94 -26.69
N ARG A 152 -1.19 23.06 -25.69
CA ARG A 152 -0.61 21.71 -25.82
C ARG A 152 -1.64 20.58 -25.98
N SER A 153 -2.90 20.87 -26.28
CA SER A 153 -3.96 19.85 -26.38
C SER A 153 -3.69 18.80 -27.48
N ALA A 154 -3.12 19.20 -28.62
CA ALA A 154 -2.73 18.29 -29.70
C ALA A 154 -1.55 17.39 -29.29
N GLU A 155 -0.56 17.97 -28.61
CA GLU A 155 0.59 17.24 -28.09
C GLU A 155 0.20 16.24 -27.01
N ALA A 156 -0.75 16.59 -26.13
CA ALA A 156 -1.29 15.67 -25.13
C ALA A 156 -1.93 14.44 -25.77
N LYS A 157 -2.73 14.62 -26.83
CA LYS A 157 -3.31 13.50 -27.59
C LYS A 157 -2.25 12.65 -28.30
N ARG A 158 -1.21 13.28 -28.83
CA ARG A 158 -0.07 12.59 -29.46
C ARG A 158 0.71 11.77 -28.44
N ALA A 159 1.05 12.36 -27.30
CA ALA A 159 1.72 11.69 -26.19
C ALA A 159 0.90 10.51 -25.67
N GLU A 160 -0.42 10.67 -25.52
CA GLU A 160 -1.31 9.58 -25.11
C GLU A 160 -1.29 8.41 -26.11
N THR A 161 -1.25 8.72 -27.42
CA THR A 161 -1.14 7.71 -28.48
C THR A 161 0.21 6.99 -28.44
N ASN A 162 1.31 7.71 -28.25
CA ASN A 162 2.66 7.16 -28.12
C ASN A 162 2.80 6.26 -26.87
N VAL A 163 2.23 6.68 -25.74
CA VAL A 163 2.21 5.87 -24.51
C VAL A 163 1.37 4.61 -24.73
N LYS A 164 0.19 4.68 -25.36
CA LYS A 164 -0.62 3.49 -25.70
C LYS A 164 0.11 2.53 -26.64
N ALA A 165 0.85 3.05 -27.62
CA ALA A 165 1.69 2.24 -28.50
C ALA A 165 2.79 1.52 -27.70
N SER A 166 3.46 2.22 -26.79
CA SER A 166 4.48 1.65 -25.90
C SER A 166 3.91 0.59 -24.95
N MET A 167 2.73 0.83 -24.37
CA MET A 167 2.02 -0.16 -23.55
C MET A 167 1.68 -1.42 -24.33
N SER A 168 1.27 -1.27 -25.60
CA SER A 168 0.94 -2.39 -26.48
C SER A 168 2.18 -3.20 -26.85
N ALA A 169 3.28 -2.52 -27.18
CA ALA A 169 4.57 -3.15 -27.47
C ALA A 169 5.08 -3.97 -26.27
N GLU A 170 4.96 -3.41 -25.06
CA GLU A 170 5.41 -4.04 -23.81
C GLU A 170 4.38 -5.00 -23.19
N LYS A 171 3.23 -5.23 -23.85
CA LYS A 171 2.15 -6.12 -23.39
C LYS A 171 1.55 -5.72 -22.04
N THR A 172 1.57 -4.43 -21.73
CA THR A 172 1.00 -3.86 -20.50
C THR A 172 -0.48 -3.59 -20.68
N LYS A 173 -1.32 -4.43 -20.06
CA LYS A 173 -2.78 -4.24 -20.03
C LYS A 173 -3.13 -3.18 -18.98
N GLY A 174 -3.74 -2.09 -19.41
CA GLY A 174 -4.12 -1.00 -18.52
C GLY A 174 -4.73 0.19 -19.25
N PHE A 175 -4.90 1.28 -18.52
CA PHE A 175 -5.38 2.55 -19.02
C PHE A 175 -4.21 3.52 -19.19
N CYS A 176 -4.34 4.47 -20.12
CA CYS A 176 -3.37 5.54 -20.32
C CYS A 176 -4.02 6.87 -19.95
N HIS A 177 -3.29 7.73 -19.25
CA HIS A 177 -3.78 9.07 -18.91
C HIS A 177 -2.65 10.11 -18.97
N VAL A 178 -2.73 11.06 -19.90
CA VAL A 178 -1.77 12.16 -20.03
C VAL A 178 -2.42 13.46 -19.62
N VAL A 179 -1.79 14.18 -18.68
CA VAL A 179 -2.31 15.45 -18.16
C VAL A 179 -1.36 16.58 -18.53
N VAL A 180 -1.89 17.76 -18.83
CA VAL A 180 -1.10 18.97 -19.06
C VAL A 180 -1.25 19.88 -17.83
N CYS A 181 -0.13 20.23 -17.19
CA CYS A 181 -0.11 21.10 -16.01
C CYS A 181 1.00 22.14 -16.12
N SER A 182 0.81 23.31 -15.50
CA SER A 182 1.83 24.38 -15.46
C SER A 182 3.13 23.93 -14.78
N ASN A 183 3.01 23.05 -13.78
CA ASN A 183 4.11 22.47 -13.03
C ASN A 183 3.99 20.94 -13.00
N LEU A 184 5.14 20.25 -13.12
CA LEU A 184 5.21 18.79 -13.05
C LEU A 184 4.78 18.27 -11.67
N ARG A 185 5.21 18.95 -10.60
CA ARG A 185 4.84 18.60 -9.22
C ARG A 185 3.33 18.50 -9.05
N ASP A 186 2.63 19.58 -9.37
CA ASP A 186 1.17 19.66 -9.19
C ASP A 186 0.45 18.66 -10.10
N GLY A 187 1.00 18.39 -11.30
CA GLY A 187 0.49 17.33 -12.17
C GLY A 187 0.60 15.93 -11.57
N PHE A 188 1.75 15.57 -11.00
CA PHE A 188 1.91 14.28 -10.30
C PHE A 188 1.03 14.21 -9.06
N SER A 189 0.95 15.29 -8.28
CA SER A 189 0.07 15.42 -7.11
C SER A 189 -1.39 15.13 -7.46
N ASN A 190 -1.88 15.74 -8.54
CA ASN A 190 -3.24 15.55 -9.02
C ASN A 190 -3.47 14.12 -9.49
N LEU A 191 -2.52 13.51 -10.20
CA LEU A 191 -2.62 12.11 -10.65
C LEU A 191 -2.67 11.13 -9.46
N ILE A 192 -1.85 11.34 -8.44
CA ILE A 192 -1.82 10.51 -7.23
C ILE A 192 -3.18 10.57 -6.51
N GLN A 193 -3.78 11.75 -6.41
CA GLN A 193 -5.02 11.94 -5.66
C GLN A 193 -6.29 11.55 -6.45
N SER A 194 -6.31 11.76 -7.77
CA SER A 194 -7.54 11.71 -8.58
C SER A 194 -7.59 10.59 -9.61
N ALA A 195 -6.49 9.88 -9.90
CA ALA A 195 -6.52 8.85 -10.93
C ALA A 195 -7.35 7.62 -10.52
N GLY A 196 -8.30 7.25 -11.37
CA GLY A 196 -9.25 6.16 -11.13
C GLY A 196 -10.70 6.64 -11.24
N LEU A 197 -11.65 5.74 -11.00
CA LEU A 197 -13.08 6.05 -11.00
C LEU A 197 -13.80 5.25 -9.91
N GLY A 198 -14.42 5.93 -8.95
CA GLY A 198 -15.12 5.30 -7.83
C GLY A 198 -14.23 4.34 -7.04
N GLY A 199 -14.73 3.11 -6.80
CA GLY A 199 -13.96 2.05 -6.14
C GLY A 199 -12.76 1.51 -6.96
N MET A 200 -12.67 1.81 -8.25
CA MET A 200 -11.59 1.36 -9.14
C MET A 200 -10.46 2.40 -9.20
N LYS A 201 -9.63 2.40 -8.15
CA LYS A 201 -8.50 3.33 -7.97
C LYS A 201 -7.18 2.61 -7.74
N HIS A 202 -6.08 3.32 -7.97
CA HIS A 202 -4.74 2.82 -7.66
C HIS A 202 -4.48 2.88 -6.14
N ASN A 203 -3.55 2.04 -5.67
CA ASN A 203 -3.11 1.99 -4.27
C ASN A 203 -1.58 1.90 -4.14
N ALA A 204 -0.87 1.89 -5.26
CA ALA A 204 0.57 1.83 -5.33
C ALA A 204 1.06 2.67 -6.52
N VAL A 205 2.04 3.53 -6.28
CA VAL A 205 2.70 4.36 -7.29
C VAL A 205 4.01 3.70 -7.68
N LEU A 206 4.26 3.55 -8.98
CA LEU A 206 5.51 3.04 -9.54
C LEU A 206 6.18 4.12 -10.38
N MET A 207 7.44 4.42 -10.08
CA MET A 207 8.23 5.39 -10.83
C MET A 207 9.69 4.94 -11.00
N ALA A 208 10.39 5.53 -11.96
CA ALA A 208 11.82 5.32 -12.15
C ALA A 208 12.63 6.23 -11.22
N TRP A 209 13.83 5.79 -10.83
CA TRP A 209 14.83 6.63 -10.16
C TRP A 209 15.27 7.79 -11.07
N PRO A 210 15.42 9.02 -10.55
CA PRO A 210 15.98 10.13 -11.33
C PRO A 210 17.49 9.93 -11.54
N CYS A 211 17.88 9.29 -12.65
CA CYS A 211 19.29 9.13 -13.01
C CYS A 211 19.99 10.48 -13.21
N ASN A 212 21.29 10.54 -12.88
CA ASN A 212 22.17 11.71 -13.07
C ASN A 212 21.70 12.98 -12.34
N TRP A 213 20.91 12.85 -11.28
CA TRP A 213 20.41 14.01 -10.54
C TRP A 213 21.51 14.89 -9.93
N ARG A 214 22.69 14.33 -9.63
CA ARG A 214 23.89 15.07 -9.18
C ARG A 214 24.49 15.99 -10.26
N GLN A 215 24.34 15.60 -11.53
CA GLN A 215 24.94 16.29 -12.68
C GLN A 215 23.94 17.20 -13.40
N ALA A 216 22.66 17.09 -13.08
CA ALA A 216 21.61 17.89 -13.67
C ALA A 216 21.78 19.36 -13.24
N GLU A 217 21.89 20.25 -14.22
CA GLU A 217 21.96 21.71 -13.99
C GLU A 217 20.71 22.24 -13.28
N ASP A 218 19.55 21.59 -13.49
CA ASP A 218 18.29 21.95 -12.88
C ASP A 218 17.93 21.04 -11.69
N PRO A 219 17.88 21.57 -10.45
CA PRO A 219 17.48 20.80 -9.28
C PRO A 219 15.99 20.44 -9.25
N THR A 220 15.16 20.95 -10.16
CA THR A 220 13.71 20.67 -10.16
C THR A 220 13.40 19.18 -10.29
N SER A 221 14.19 18.41 -11.05
CA SER A 221 13.89 16.99 -11.32
C SER A 221 13.88 16.13 -10.05
N TRP A 222 14.94 16.20 -9.24
CA TRP A 222 15.02 15.41 -8.00
C TRP A 222 14.16 16.01 -6.88
N LYS A 223 13.92 17.32 -6.87
CA LYS A 223 12.93 17.94 -5.97
C LYS A 223 11.52 17.45 -6.26
N ASN A 224 11.13 17.34 -7.53
CA ASN A 224 9.85 16.78 -7.94
C ASN A 224 9.73 15.31 -7.53
N PHE A 225 10.81 14.54 -7.61
CA PHE A 225 10.86 13.16 -7.09
C PHE A 225 10.54 13.11 -5.59
N ILE A 226 11.21 13.93 -4.76
CA ILE A 226 10.97 13.95 -3.31
C ILE A 226 9.56 14.41 -2.97
N GLU A 227 9.03 15.43 -3.66
CA GLU A 227 7.65 15.88 -3.47
C GLU A 227 6.67 14.75 -3.83
N THR A 228 6.92 14.01 -4.92
CA THR A 228 6.12 12.83 -5.30
C THR A 228 6.15 11.75 -4.20
N VAL A 229 7.32 11.50 -3.59
CA VAL A 229 7.47 10.57 -2.45
C VAL A 229 6.63 11.02 -1.24
N ARG A 230 6.68 12.32 -0.92
CA ARG A 230 5.92 12.92 0.20
C ARG A 230 4.41 12.85 -0.06
N GLU A 231 3.96 13.18 -1.26
CA GLU A 231 2.55 13.16 -1.66
C GLU A 231 1.99 11.74 -1.66
N THR A 232 2.74 10.77 -2.18
CA THR A 232 2.35 9.35 -2.16
C THR A 232 2.21 8.84 -0.73
N THR A 233 3.15 9.22 0.15
CA THR A 233 3.11 8.85 1.58
C THR A 233 1.92 9.50 2.28
N ALA A 234 1.64 10.78 2.01
CA ALA A 234 0.49 11.50 2.55
C ALA A 234 -0.85 10.93 2.05
N ALA A 235 -0.89 10.41 0.83
CA ALA A 235 -2.05 9.71 0.26
C ALA A 235 -2.26 8.29 0.83
N HIS A 236 -1.36 7.81 1.71
CA HIS A 236 -1.37 6.45 2.26
C HIS A 236 -1.34 5.37 1.17
N GLN A 237 -0.53 5.58 0.14
CA GLN A 237 -0.31 4.64 -0.95
C GLN A 237 1.09 4.03 -0.86
N ALA A 238 1.24 2.82 -1.38
CA ALA A 238 2.57 2.21 -1.49
C ALA A 238 3.38 2.93 -2.59
N LEU A 239 4.69 3.02 -2.41
CA LEU A 239 5.60 3.58 -3.41
C LEU A 239 6.63 2.52 -3.81
N LEU A 240 6.81 2.35 -5.11
CA LEU A 240 7.80 1.50 -5.74
C LEU A 240 8.70 2.37 -6.63
N VAL A 241 10.00 2.38 -6.35
CA VAL A 241 10.99 3.13 -7.15
C VAL A 241 12.00 2.16 -7.73
N ALA A 242 12.04 2.08 -9.06
CA ALA A 242 12.99 1.21 -9.76
C ALA A 242 14.23 1.99 -10.18
N LYS A 243 15.40 1.62 -9.63
CA LYS A 243 16.71 2.14 -10.05
C LYS A 243 17.26 1.32 -11.20
N ASN A 244 17.94 1.97 -12.15
CA ASN A 244 18.53 1.34 -13.34
C ASN A 244 17.51 0.55 -14.15
N ILE A 245 16.31 1.11 -14.33
CA ILE A 245 15.18 0.42 -14.98
C ILE A 245 15.52 -0.07 -16.40
N ASP A 246 16.43 0.61 -17.11
CA ASP A 246 16.81 0.23 -18.46
C ASP A 246 17.58 -1.11 -18.52
N VAL A 247 18.19 -1.53 -17.41
CA VAL A 247 18.90 -2.81 -17.26
C VAL A 247 17.93 -3.97 -16.92
N PHE A 248 16.66 -3.67 -16.62
CA PHE A 248 15.68 -4.71 -16.31
C PHE A 248 15.39 -5.61 -17.52
N PRO A 249 15.14 -6.91 -17.29
CA PRO A 249 14.92 -7.87 -18.37
C PRO A 249 13.66 -7.53 -19.17
N SER A 250 13.75 -7.75 -20.48
CA SER A 250 12.62 -7.68 -21.39
C SER A 250 11.64 -8.84 -21.18
N ASN A 251 10.48 -8.76 -21.83
CA ASN A 251 9.50 -9.85 -21.81
C ASN A 251 9.92 -11.09 -22.62
N THR A 252 10.94 -10.98 -23.48
CA THR A 252 11.50 -12.13 -24.22
C THR A 252 12.59 -12.83 -23.44
N ASP A 253 13.25 -12.12 -22.53
CA ASP A 253 14.36 -12.67 -21.77
C ASP A 253 13.86 -13.73 -20.80
N ARG A 254 14.67 -14.78 -20.65
CA ARG A 254 14.48 -15.79 -19.61
C ARG A 254 15.73 -15.76 -18.77
N LEU A 255 15.63 -15.18 -17.59
CA LEU A 255 16.74 -15.18 -16.67
C LEU A 255 17.09 -16.64 -16.35
N ALA A 256 18.40 -16.90 -16.28
CA ALA A 256 18.92 -18.18 -15.87
C ALA A 256 18.65 -18.40 -14.37
N GLU A 257 19.25 -19.43 -13.78
CA GLU A 257 19.21 -19.58 -12.33
C GLU A 257 19.89 -18.38 -11.66
N GLY A 258 19.21 -17.82 -10.67
CA GLY A 258 19.60 -16.57 -10.04
C GLY A 258 18.81 -16.32 -8.75
N THR A 259 19.09 -15.22 -8.07
CA THR A 259 18.41 -14.88 -6.81
C THR A 259 17.67 -13.56 -6.89
N ILE A 260 16.51 -13.50 -6.23
CA ILE A 260 15.82 -12.27 -5.86
C ILE A 260 16.03 -12.12 -4.35
N ASP A 261 16.72 -11.05 -3.98
CA ASP A 261 17.15 -10.81 -2.61
C ASP A 261 16.27 -9.73 -1.98
N VAL A 262 15.67 -10.04 -0.85
CA VAL A 262 14.74 -9.17 -0.13
C VAL A 262 15.39 -8.76 1.19
N TRP A 263 15.68 -7.46 1.33
CA TRP A 263 16.23 -6.88 2.55
C TRP A 263 15.12 -6.24 3.37
N TRP A 264 14.69 -6.98 4.41
CA TRP A 264 13.69 -6.52 5.37
C TRP A 264 14.36 -5.94 6.61
N ILE A 265 14.42 -4.62 6.69
CA ILE A 265 15.16 -3.94 7.76
C ILE A 265 14.27 -3.75 9.00
N VAL A 266 13.06 -3.22 8.82
CA VAL A 266 12.15 -2.92 9.95
C VAL A 266 10.67 -3.06 9.58
N HIS A 267 10.25 -2.43 8.49
CA HIS A 267 8.83 -2.21 8.14
C HIS A 267 8.42 -2.96 6.87
N ASP A 268 7.13 -2.91 6.53
CA ASP A 268 6.57 -3.33 5.24
C ASP A 268 6.86 -4.78 4.83
N GLY A 269 7.14 -5.67 5.80
CA GLY A 269 7.56 -7.04 5.54
C GLY A 269 6.56 -7.81 4.66
N GLY A 270 5.26 -7.59 4.85
CA GLY A 270 4.23 -8.20 4.00
C GLY A 270 4.35 -7.80 2.52
N LEU A 271 4.53 -6.50 2.25
CA LEU A 271 4.64 -5.98 0.88
C LEU A 271 5.93 -6.49 0.21
N LEU A 272 7.04 -6.49 0.94
CA LEU A 272 8.35 -6.97 0.49
C LEU A 272 8.35 -8.47 0.16
N MET A 273 7.55 -9.28 0.85
CA MET A 273 7.40 -10.70 0.47
C MET A 273 6.42 -10.90 -0.69
N LEU A 274 5.37 -10.08 -0.77
CA LEU A 274 4.36 -10.21 -1.82
C LEU A 274 4.92 -9.87 -3.21
N LEU A 275 5.74 -8.82 -3.33
CA LEU A 275 6.23 -8.37 -4.64
C LEU A 275 7.09 -9.42 -5.35
N PRO A 276 8.13 -10.03 -4.74
CA PRO A 276 8.89 -11.12 -5.35
C PRO A 276 8.04 -12.36 -5.61
N PHE A 277 7.10 -12.67 -4.71
CA PHE A 277 6.18 -13.80 -4.90
C PHE A 277 5.37 -13.64 -6.18
N LEU A 278 4.78 -12.45 -6.40
CA LEU A 278 4.04 -12.13 -7.64
C LEU A 278 4.96 -12.16 -8.85
N LEU A 279 6.17 -11.58 -8.74
CA LEU A 279 7.12 -11.50 -9.84
C LEU A 279 7.58 -12.89 -10.30
N ARG A 280 7.81 -13.84 -9.38
CA ARG A 280 8.19 -15.24 -9.68
C ARG A 280 7.09 -16.04 -10.40
N GLN A 281 5.84 -15.57 -10.40
CA GLN A 281 4.79 -16.20 -11.22
C GLN A 281 5.02 -15.95 -12.71
N HIS A 282 5.78 -14.90 -13.07
CA HIS A 282 6.09 -14.58 -14.46
C HIS A 282 7.22 -15.44 -15.02
N LYS A 283 7.14 -15.75 -16.33
CA LYS A 283 8.10 -16.62 -17.05
C LYS A 283 9.57 -16.16 -16.97
N VAL A 284 9.80 -14.85 -16.81
CA VAL A 284 11.15 -14.25 -16.75
C VAL A 284 11.84 -14.61 -15.42
N TRP A 285 11.10 -14.57 -14.32
CA TRP A 285 11.62 -14.68 -12.95
C TRP A 285 11.34 -16.03 -12.28
N LYS A 286 10.62 -16.93 -12.97
CA LYS A 286 10.18 -18.23 -12.43
C LYS A 286 11.31 -19.10 -11.89
N LYS A 287 12.49 -19.04 -12.51
CA LYS A 287 13.68 -19.82 -12.11
C LYS A 287 14.50 -19.16 -11.00
N CYS A 288 14.20 -17.92 -10.63
CA CYS A 288 14.93 -17.26 -9.56
C CYS A 288 14.54 -17.84 -8.19
N LYS A 289 15.53 -18.04 -7.32
CA LYS A 289 15.35 -18.38 -5.91
C LYS A 289 15.11 -17.09 -5.11
N MET A 290 14.32 -17.18 -4.05
CA MET A 290 14.04 -16.03 -3.17
C MET A 290 14.90 -16.15 -1.91
N ARG A 291 15.66 -15.11 -1.59
CA ARG A 291 16.43 -15.02 -0.34
C ARG A 291 15.93 -13.82 0.47
N ILE A 292 15.70 -14.01 1.75
CA ILE A 292 15.19 -13.01 2.67
C ILE A 292 16.28 -12.73 3.71
N PHE A 293 16.75 -11.50 3.73
CA PHE A 293 17.67 -10.98 4.73
C PHE A 293 16.87 -10.09 5.67
N THR A 294 16.75 -10.51 6.93
CA THR A 294 16.13 -9.67 7.98
C THR A 294 17.22 -9.06 8.85
N VAL A 295 17.07 -7.78 9.19
CA VAL A 295 18.04 -7.09 10.07
C VAL A 295 17.57 -7.20 11.52
N ALA A 296 18.44 -7.74 12.37
CA ALA A 296 18.24 -7.85 13.82
C ALA A 296 19.22 -6.95 14.56
N GLN A 297 18.77 -6.38 15.68
CA GLN A 297 19.66 -5.64 16.59
C GLN A 297 20.44 -6.62 17.47
N LEU A 298 21.55 -6.19 18.05
CA LEU A 298 22.40 -7.06 18.90
C LEU A 298 21.69 -7.54 20.18
N ASP A 299 20.65 -6.84 20.61
CA ASP A 299 19.80 -7.20 21.75
C ASP A 299 18.63 -8.14 21.37
N ASP A 300 18.39 -8.35 20.07
CA ASP A 300 17.37 -9.28 19.57
C ASP A 300 17.87 -10.73 19.58
N ASN A 301 16.95 -11.69 19.78
CA ASN A 301 17.27 -13.11 19.61
C ASN A 301 17.21 -13.51 18.14
N SER A 302 18.33 -13.35 17.45
CA SER A 302 18.48 -13.66 16.02
C SER A 302 18.15 -15.12 15.67
N ILE A 303 18.49 -16.07 16.55
CA ILE A 303 18.21 -17.50 16.35
C ILE A 303 16.71 -17.78 16.37
N GLN A 304 15.99 -17.24 17.36
CA GLN A 304 14.55 -17.41 17.46
C GLN A 304 13.84 -16.72 16.28
N MET A 305 14.25 -15.50 15.95
CA MET A 305 13.71 -14.76 14.80
C MET A 305 13.86 -15.54 13.49
N LYS A 306 15.04 -16.14 13.25
CA LYS A 306 15.27 -17.00 12.09
C LYS A 306 14.29 -18.17 12.05
N LYS A 307 14.13 -18.87 13.18
CA LYS A 307 13.24 -20.04 13.30
C LYS A 307 11.77 -19.67 13.09
N ASP A 308 11.32 -18.57 13.68
CA ASP A 308 9.95 -18.07 13.54
C ASP A 308 9.65 -17.71 12.08
N LEU A 309 10.57 -17.02 11.41
CA LEU A 309 10.41 -16.66 10.00
C LEU A 309 10.45 -17.87 9.06
N GLN A 310 11.32 -18.85 9.32
CA GLN A 310 11.33 -20.10 8.55
C GLN A 310 10.02 -20.87 8.70
N SER A 311 9.53 -21.01 9.93
CA SER A 311 8.23 -21.65 10.22
C SER A 311 7.09 -20.92 9.49
N PHE A 312 7.12 -19.58 9.53
CA PHE A 312 6.12 -18.75 8.88
C PHE A 312 6.14 -18.87 7.35
N MET A 313 7.32 -18.83 6.72
CA MET A 313 7.47 -19.06 5.28
C MET A 313 6.95 -20.44 4.86
N TYR A 314 7.20 -21.47 5.68
CA TYR A 314 6.67 -22.82 5.47
C TYR A 314 5.14 -22.85 5.52
N GLN A 315 4.51 -22.20 6.50
CA GLN A 315 3.04 -22.11 6.60
C GLN A 315 2.40 -21.42 5.38
N LEU A 316 3.07 -20.41 4.84
CA LEU A 316 2.63 -19.72 3.62
C LEU A 316 3.01 -20.44 2.32
N ARG A 317 3.77 -21.54 2.40
CA ARG A 317 4.33 -22.27 1.25
C ARG A 317 5.19 -21.39 0.34
N LEU A 318 5.84 -20.39 0.93
CA LEU A 318 6.81 -19.54 0.23
C LEU A 318 8.18 -20.24 0.31
N ASN A 319 8.66 -20.73 -0.84
CA ASN A 319 10.00 -21.31 -0.92
C ASN A 319 11.06 -20.19 -0.97
N ALA A 320 11.59 -19.85 0.21
CA ALA A 320 12.56 -18.78 0.44
C ALA A 320 13.63 -19.21 1.45
N GLU A 321 14.88 -18.82 1.20
CA GLU A 321 15.96 -18.95 2.17
C GLU A 321 15.93 -17.74 3.11
N VAL A 322 15.98 -17.96 4.43
CA VAL A 322 15.94 -16.88 5.43
C VAL A 322 17.30 -16.78 6.11
N GLU A 323 17.88 -15.58 6.09
CA GLU A 323 19.09 -15.21 6.80
C GLU A 323 18.83 -13.99 7.68
N VAL A 324 19.39 -14.00 8.90
CA VAL A 324 19.33 -12.88 9.83
C VAL A 324 20.69 -12.21 9.84
N VAL A 325 20.73 -10.89 9.62
CA VAL A 325 21.94 -10.07 9.65
C VAL A 325 21.89 -9.20 10.89
N GLU A 326 22.85 -9.38 11.77
CA GLU A 326 22.97 -8.59 13.00
C GLU A 326 23.68 -7.27 12.68
N MET A 327 23.08 -6.15 13.07
CA MET A 327 23.64 -4.81 12.89
C MET A 327 23.45 -3.96 14.14
N HIS A 328 24.34 -2.99 14.34
CA HIS A 328 24.23 -2.05 15.45
C HIS A 328 23.09 -1.05 15.22
N GLU A 329 22.43 -0.55 16.27
CA GLU A 329 21.30 0.38 16.15
C GLU A 329 21.66 1.68 15.40
N SER A 330 22.90 2.17 15.57
CA SER A 330 23.39 3.33 14.81
C SER A 330 23.33 3.12 13.29
N ASP A 331 23.49 1.88 12.85
CA ASP A 331 23.64 1.50 11.45
C ASP A 331 22.28 1.25 10.78
N ILE A 332 21.18 1.30 11.55
CA ILE A 332 19.78 1.22 11.07
C ILE A 332 18.91 2.41 11.52
N SER A 333 19.52 3.42 12.13
CA SER A 333 18.82 4.54 12.79
C SER A 333 17.82 5.29 11.89
N ALA A 334 18.07 5.36 10.58
CA ALA A 334 17.18 5.97 9.60
C ALA A 334 15.84 5.23 9.44
N PHE A 335 15.80 3.93 9.73
CA PHE A 335 14.61 3.08 9.62
C PHE A 335 13.90 2.87 10.96
N THR A 336 14.61 3.02 12.08
CA THR A 336 14.06 2.84 13.43
C THR A 336 13.46 4.11 14.02
N TYR A 337 13.85 5.31 13.58
CA TYR A 337 13.34 6.56 14.17
C TYR A 337 11.81 6.73 14.06
N GLU A 338 11.20 6.32 12.94
CA GLU A 338 9.74 6.39 12.74
C GLU A 338 8.99 5.18 13.33
N ARG A 339 9.72 4.18 13.85
CA ARG A 339 9.18 2.87 14.19
C ARG A 339 8.12 2.90 15.28
N THR A 340 8.39 3.60 16.40
CA THR A 340 7.51 3.54 17.58
C THR A 340 6.13 4.14 17.31
N LEU A 341 6.08 5.30 16.65
CA LEU A 341 4.82 6.00 16.37
C LEU A 341 3.96 5.26 15.34
N VAL A 342 4.58 4.74 14.27
CA VAL A 342 3.88 4.06 13.18
C VAL A 342 3.40 2.66 13.60
N MET A 343 4.17 1.94 14.44
CA MET A 343 3.75 0.64 14.98
C MET A 343 2.50 0.75 15.85
N GLU A 344 2.41 1.80 16.68
CA GLU A 344 1.23 1.99 17.55
C GLU A 344 -0.04 2.29 16.73
N GLN A 345 0.06 3.19 15.75
CA GLN A 345 -1.03 3.48 14.81
C GLN A 345 -1.47 2.23 14.04
N ARG A 346 -0.51 1.41 13.58
CA ARG A 346 -0.79 0.14 12.90
C ARG A 346 -1.51 -0.84 13.81
N SER A 347 -1.08 -0.96 15.08
CA SER A 347 -1.73 -1.83 16.06
C SER A 347 -3.19 -1.41 16.32
N GLN A 348 -3.46 -0.11 16.45
CA GLN A 348 -4.82 0.42 16.57
C GLN A 348 -5.67 0.11 15.33
N MET A 349 -5.11 0.29 14.13
CA MET A 349 -5.78 -0.04 12.88
C MET A 349 -6.14 -1.54 12.80
N LEU A 350 -5.21 -2.43 13.16
CA LEU A 350 -5.45 -3.88 13.16
C LEU A 350 -6.53 -4.30 14.17
N LYS A 351 -6.61 -3.62 15.33
CA LYS A 351 -7.69 -3.83 16.31
C LYS A 351 -9.06 -3.48 15.72
N GLN A 352 -9.15 -2.42 14.94
CA GLN A 352 -10.40 -2.01 14.27
C GLN A 352 -10.86 -3.00 13.18
N MET A 353 -9.94 -3.72 12.54
CA MET A 353 -10.25 -4.65 11.44
C MET A 353 -10.89 -5.98 11.85
N GLN A 354 -11.09 -6.24 13.14
CA GLN A 354 -11.67 -7.50 13.66
C GLN A 354 -11.05 -8.74 13.00
N LEU A 355 -9.70 -8.81 12.98
CA LEU A 355 -8.99 -9.98 12.49
C LEU A 355 -9.13 -11.13 13.48
N SER A 356 -9.42 -12.33 12.96
CA SER A 356 -9.36 -13.55 13.76
C SER A 356 -7.92 -13.83 14.20
N LYS A 357 -7.74 -14.61 15.26
CA LYS A 357 -6.40 -14.94 15.80
C LYS A 357 -5.49 -15.56 14.72
N THR A 358 -6.04 -16.45 13.90
CA THR A 358 -5.33 -17.12 12.80
C THR A 358 -4.96 -16.17 11.66
N GLU A 359 -5.79 -15.17 11.36
CA GLU A 359 -5.46 -14.13 10.36
C GLU A 359 -4.35 -13.21 10.85
N ARG A 360 -4.36 -12.84 12.14
CA ARG A 360 -3.30 -12.02 12.76
C ARG A 360 -1.96 -12.74 12.73
N GLU A 361 -1.94 -14.02 13.09
CA GLU A 361 -0.75 -14.87 13.03
C GLU A 361 -0.23 -15.08 11.59
N ARG A 362 -1.04 -14.81 10.56
CA ARG A 362 -0.62 -14.84 9.16
C ARG A 362 -0.02 -13.52 8.66
N GLU A 363 0.02 -12.48 9.49
CA GLU A 363 0.65 -11.20 9.16
C GLU A 363 2.12 -11.17 9.63
N ILE A 364 3.06 -11.15 8.69
CA ILE A 364 4.52 -11.21 8.92
C ILE A 364 5.00 -10.21 9.97
N GLN A 365 4.54 -8.97 9.88
CA GLN A 365 5.05 -7.87 10.71
C GLN A 365 4.76 -8.14 12.19
N SER A 366 3.59 -8.71 12.50
CA SER A 366 3.20 -9.02 13.88
C SER A 366 4.12 -10.07 14.53
N ILE A 367 4.65 -11.01 13.76
CA ILE A 367 5.55 -12.05 14.25
C ILE A 367 6.90 -11.46 14.59
N ALA A 368 7.49 -10.68 13.68
CA ALA A 368 8.77 -10.01 13.96
C ALA A 368 8.66 -9.06 15.15
N ASP A 369 7.55 -8.33 15.29
CA ASP A 369 7.32 -7.45 16.43
C ASP A 369 7.17 -8.24 17.75
N GLY A 370 6.57 -9.43 17.71
CA GLY A 370 6.50 -10.37 18.83
C GLY A 370 7.87 -10.87 19.28
N SER A 371 8.70 -11.33 18.34
CA SER A 371 10.05 -11.84 18.64
C SER A 371 10.97 -10.74 19.20
N ARG A 372 10.81 -9.49 18.76
CA ARG A 372 11.56 -8.32 19.27
C ARG A 372 11.06 -7.84 20.65
N SER A 373 9.76 -7.89 20.92
CA SER A 373 9.17 -7.39 22.20
C SER A 373 9.33 -8.36 23.38
N SER A 374 9.44 -9.66 23.12
CA SER A 374 9.57 -10.71 24.14
C SER A 374 10.80 -10.55 25.04
N ILE A 375 11.83 -9.82 24.59
CA ILE A 375 13.09 -9.61 25.32
C ILE A 375 13.07 -8.35 26.19
N LYS A 376 12.42 -7.25 25.75
CA LYS A 376 12.29 -6.03 26.56
C LYS A 376 11.59 -6.29 27.91
N ARG A 377 10.59 -7.17 27.94
CA ARG A 377 9.96 -7.65 29.18
C ARG A 377 10.88 -8.48 30.07
N LYS A 378 11.84 -9.20 29.48
CA LYS A 378 12.79 -10.07 30.19
C LYS A 378 14.02 -9.32 30.74
N ASN A 379 14.38 -8.18 30.12
CA ASN A 379 15.47 -7.32 30.58
C ASN A 379 15.03 -6.36 31.71
N HIS A 380 13.76 -5.93 31.74
CA HIS A 380 13.23 -5.14 32.86
C HIS A 380 13.11 -5.93 34.18
N THR A 381 13.08 -7.25 34.11
CA THR A 381 12.95 -8.14 35.28
C THR A 381 14.29 -8.56 35.90
N LYS A 382 15.44 -8.18 35.31
CA LYS A 382 16.77 -8.60 35.77
C LYS A 382 17.62 -7.52 36.43
N GLY A 383 17.07 -6.34 36.70
CA GLY A 383 17.83 -5.23 37.29
C GLY A 383 17.06 -4.43 38.33
N LEU A 384 16.63 -5.05 39.44
CA LEU A 384 16.23 -4.29 40.64
C LEU A 384 16.78 -4.93 41.92
N SER A 385 17.58 -4.15 42.64
CA SER A 385 17.97 -4.35 44.04
C SER A 385 16.76 -4.11 44.99
N PRO A 386 16.76 -4.63 46.23
CA PRO A 386 15.52 -4.88 46.97
C PRO A 386 14.87 -3.69 47.70
N ASN A 387 15.26 -2.43 47.43
CA ASN A 387 14.75 -1.29 48.17
C ASN A 387 14.30 -0.14 47.26
N THR A 388 13.09 -0.21 46.71
CA THR A 388 12.27 0.96 46.33
C THR A 388 10.81 0.51 46.28
N LEU A 389 9.90 1.21 46.97
CA LEU A 389 8.45 0.99 46.89
C LEU A 389 7.99 1.08 45.42
N GLN A 390 7.37 0.02 44.93
CA GLN A 390 6.79 -0.05 43.59
C GLN A 390 5.44 0.71 43.54
N VAL A 391 5.29 1.57 42.53
CA VAL A 391 3.99 1.96 41.99
C VAL A 391 3.69 0.98 40.84
N PRO A 392 2.52 0.33 40.80
CA PRO A 392 2.20 -0.62 39.72
C PRO A 392 2.07 0.09 38.36
N CYS A 393 2.51 -0.59 37.30
CA CYS A 393 2.28 -0.18 35.92
C CYS A 393 0.81 -0.43 35.54
N MET A 394 0.17 0.51 34.83
CA MET A 394 -1.25 0.45 34.42
C MET A 394 -1.62 -0.79 33.58
N ASP A 395 -0.66 -1.45 32.94
CA ASP A 395 -0.93 -2.62 32.08
C ASP A 395 -1.24 -3.92 32.86
N ASP A 396 -0.73 -4.07 34.09
CA ASP A 396 -0.96 -5.29 34.89
C ASP A 396 -2.35 -5.29 35.57
N LEU A 397 -2.93 -4.11 35.79
CA LEU A 397 -4.28 -3.95 36.37
C LEU A 397 -5.40 -4.30 35.37
N GLU A 398 -5.17 -4.12 34.06
CA GLU A 398 -6.17 -4.46 33.04
C GLU A 398 -6.32 -5.98 32.85
N HIS A 399 -5.23 -6.75 32.94
CA HIS A 399 -5.29 -8.21 32.79
C HIS A 399 -6.01 -8.92 33.95
N GLU A 400 -5.88 -8.43 35.18
CA GLU A 400 -6.68 -8.95 36.30
C GLU A 400 -8.13 -8.48 36.23
N ALA A 401 -8.41 -7.25 35.80
CA ALA A 401 -9.77 -6.75 35.63
C ALA A 401 -10.59 -7.57 34.61
N HIS A 402 -9.94 -8.11 33.58
CA HIS A 402 -10.60 -8.97 32.57
C HIS A 402 -11.08 -10.32 33.12
N MET A 403 -10.41 -10.90 34.11
CA MET A 403 -10.85 -12.15 34.74
C MET A 403 -12.07 -11.97 35.66
N PHE A 404 -12.27 -10.77 36.21
CA PHE A 404 -13.45 -10.45 37.01
C PHE A 404 -14.68 -10.05 36.17
N HIS A 405 -14.47 -9.42 35.00
CA HIS A 405 -15.57 -8.93 34.16
C HIS A 405 -16.28 -10.02 33.34
N GLU A 406 -15.59 -11.12 33.01
CA GLU A 406 -16.22 -12.30 32.37
C GLU A 406 -17.10 -13.10 33.32
N ARG A 407 -16.83 -13.06 34.63
CA ARG A 407 -17.57 -13.84 35.63
C ARG A 407 -18.94 -13.24 35.97
N ASN A 408 -19.12 -11.94 35.79
CA ASN A 408 -20.36 -11.22 36.11
C ASN A 408 -21.28 -10.90 34.91
N SER A 409 -20.91 -11.24 33.67
CA SER A 409 -21.76 -10.97 32.48
C SER A 409 -22.82 -12.05 32.21
N LYS A 410 -23.07 -12.97 33.14
CA LYS A 410 -24.22 -13.88 33.11
C LYS A 410 -25.14 -13.58 34.28
N CYS A 411 -25.81 -12.41 34.28
CA CYS A 411 -27.08 -12.22 34.97
C CYS A 411 -27.68 -10.82 34.68
N HIS A 412 -28.96 -10.84 34.32
CA HIS A 412 -29.97 -9.76 34.38
C HIS A 412 -30.08 -8.77 33.21
N GLY A 413 -31.29 -8.72 32.66
CA GLY A 413 -31.79 -7.70 31.74
C GLY A 413 -32.80 -6.76 32.42
N GLY A 414 -33.19 -5.70 31.72
CA GLY A 414 -34.22 -4.75 32.12
C GLY A 414 -33.94 -3.33 31.61
N HIS A 415 -34.97 -2.68 31.09
CA HIS A 415 -35.05 -1.33 30.50
C HIS A 415 -34.70 -0.17 31.47
N GLU A 416 -34.17 0.96 30.97
CA GLU A 416 -34.80 2.32 30.95
C GLU A 416 -33.81 3.46 30.62
N GLU A 417 -34.34 4.55 30.05
CA GLU A 417 -33.69 5.78 29.58
C GLU A 417 -33.26 6.75 30.71
N ARG A 418 -32.11 7.44 30.58
CA ARG A 418 -31.94 8.92 30.64
C ARG A 418 -30.49 9.38 30.80
N ASN A 419 -30.20 10.48 30.09
CA ASN A 419 -29.26 11.58 30.37
C ASN A 419 -27.79 11.29 30.73
N SER A 420 -26.94 11.68 29.78
CA SER A 420 -25.50 11.92 29.92
C SER A 420 -25.15 13.09 30.86
N PRO A 421 -24.13 12.94 31.71
CA PRO A 421 -23.21 14.03 32.01
C PRO A 421 -21.82 13.72 31.42
N ASP A 422 -21.19 14.78 30.90
CA ASP A 422 -19.83 14.81 30.36
C ASP A 422 -18.80 14.15 31.29
N SER A 423 -18.05 13.18 30.75
CA SER A 423 -16.82 12.68 31.36
C SER A 423 -15.62 13.44 30.80
N HIS A 424 -14.91 14.15 31.68
CA HIS A 424 -13.66 14.86 31.43
C HIS A 424 -12.68 14.09 30.54
N GLN A 425 -12.51 14.58 29.31
CA GLN A 425 -11.38 14.23 28.45
C GLN A 425 -10.24 15.20 28.78
N ILE A 426 -9.14 14.66 29.33
CA ILE A 426 -7.91 15.44 29.57
C ILE A 426 -7.31 15.76 28.19
N HIS A 427 -7.62 16.96 27.71
CA HIS A 427 -7.03 17.54 26.51
C HIS A 427 -5.77 18.30 26.92
N MET A 428 -4.60 17.74 26.64
CA MET A 428 -3.33 18.46 26.80
C MET A 428 -3.14 19.41 25.62
N THR A 429 -3.81 20.57 25.66
CA THR A 429 -3.48 21.71 24.82
C THR A 429 -2.53 22.65 25.57
N TRP A 430 -1.38 22.90 24.96
CA TRP A 430 -0.46 23.96 25.38
C TRP A 430 -1.16 25.32 25.26
N THR A 431 -1.77 25.81 26.34
CA THR A 431 -2.40 27.14 26.41
C THR A 431 -1.44 28.17 26.99
N LYS A 432 -1.31 29.29 26.26
CA LYS A 432 -1.17 30.71 26.66
C LYS A 432 -0.21 31.18 27.77
N GLU A 433 0.26 30.34 28.70
CA GLU A 433 1.10 30.78 29.83
C GLU A 433 2.57 31.01 29.44
N LYS A 434 3.07 30.32 28.40
CA LYS A 434 4.42 30.59 27.85
C LYS A 434 4.54 31.94 27.14
N PHE A 435 3.44 32.47 26.59
CA PHE A 435 3.48 33.74 25.84
C PHE A 435 3.58 34.97 26.75
N ALA A 436 3.13 34.86 28.00
CA ALA A 436 3.29 35.92 29.01
C ALA A 436 4.72 35.95 29.59
N ALA A 437 5.36 34.79 29.71
CA ALA A 437 6.75 34.67 30.18
C ALA A 437 7.78 35.23 29.18
N GLU A 438 7.52 35.10 27.87
CA GLU A 438 8.39 35.64 26.82
C GLU A 438 8.44 37.18 26.82
N ARG A 439 7.36 37.85 27.22
CA ARG A 439 7.25 39.33 27.21
C ARG A 439 8.03 39.99 28.35
N HIS A 440 8.24 39.28 29.46
CA HIS A 440 8.99 39.78 30.61
C HIS A 440 10.51 39.59 30.49
N ARG A 441 10.98 38.69 29.60
CA ARG A 441 12.41 38.47 29.37
C ARG A 441 13.11 39.60 28.61
N HIS A 442 12.34 40.49 27.97
CA HIS A 442 12.87 41.54 27.11
C HIS A 442 13.09 42.90 27.79
N ARG A 443 12.92 43.00 29.13
CA ARG A 443 12.98 44.28 29.85
C ARG A 443 14.18 44.45 30.80
N GLU A 444 15.11 43.51 30.86
CA GLU A 444 16.35 43.64 31.63
C GLU A 444 17.57 43.46 30.73
N ALA A 445 17.84 44.48 29.91
CA ALA A 445 19.14 44.67 29.28
C ALA A 445 20.04 45.43 30.27
N GLY A 446 20.80 44.69 31.08
CA GLY A 446 21.78 45.25 31.99
C GLY A 446 22.68 44.18 32.60
N ALA A 447 23.91 44.10 32.07
CA ALA A 447 25.06 43.33 32.56
C ALA A 447 25.08 41.81 32.37
N CYS A 448 25.79 41.34 31.33
CA CYS A 448 26.89 40.36 31.45
C CYS A 448 27.57 40.13 30.06
N VAL A 449 28.75 40.73 29.85
CA VAL A 449 29.58 40.56 28.64
C VAL A 449 30.44 39.28 28.75
N ARG A 450 29.89 38.15 29.20
CA ARG A 450 30.65 36.89 29.34
C ARG A 450 30.12 35.64 28.63
N ASP A 451 28.97 35.73 27.97
CA ASP A 451 28.38 34.58 27.26
C ASP A 451 28.27 34.77 25.73
N ILE A 452 29.21 35.51 25.12
CA ILE A 452 29.27 35.67 23.65
C ILE A 452 30.12 34.58 22.96
N PHE A 453 30.92 33.81 23.71
CA PHE A 453 31.87 32.84 23.13
C PHE A 453 31.50 31.36 23.32
N ASN A 454 30.31 31.03 23.84
CA ASN A 454 29.94 29.62 24.08
C ASN A 454 28.58 29.20 23.51
N MET A 455 28.12 29.86 22.44
CA MET A 455 27.11 29.26 21.57
C MET A 455 27.82 28.39 20.54
N LYS A 456 27.89 27.08 20.81
CA LYS A 456 28.11 26.12 19.72
C LYS A 456 26.98 26.30 18.72
N PRO A 457 27.28 26.64 17.47
CA PRO A 457 26.25 27.02 16.54
C PRO A 457 25.49 25.79 16.03
N GLU A 458 24.17 25.92 15.82
CA GLU A 458 23.26 24.83 15.40
C GLU A 458 23.72 24.09 14.14
N TRP A 459 24.55 24.71 13.29
CA TRP A 459 25.14 24.09 12.11
C TRP A 459 26.09 22.92 12.42
N GLU A 460 26.77 22.91 13.57
CA GLU A 460 27.61 21.77 13.99
C GLU A 460 26.78 20.50 14.25
N HIS A 461 25.60 20.67 14.85
CA HIS A 461 24.69 19.55 15.14
C HIS A 461 24.00 19.00 13.89
N LEU A 462 23.66 19.88 12.93
CA LEU A 462 23.15 19.48 11.62
C LEU A 462 24.18 18.64 10.85
N ASN A 463 25.44 19.07 10.81
CA ASN A 463 26.52 18.32 10.16
C ASN A 463 26.77 16.96 10.82
N GLN A 464 26.78 16.88 12.15
CA GLN A 464 26.97 15.59 12.84
C GLN A 464 25.83 14.59 12.56
N SER A 465 24.57 15.04 12.54
CA SER A 465 23.44 14.16 12.27
C SER A 465 23.42 13.63 10.83
N ASN A 466 23.79 14.48 9.86
CA ASN A 466 23.93 14.10 8.45
C ASN A 466 25.09 13.12 8.25
N VAL A 467 26.25 13.38 8.86
CA VAL A 467 27.41 12.47 8.82
C VAL A 467 27.07 11.11 9.41
N ARG A 468 26.33 11.07 10.53
CA ARG A 468 25.85 9.80 11.11
C ARG A 468 24.95 9.05 10.15
N ARG A 469 23.96 9.71 9.54
CA ARG A 469 23.08 9.08 8.54
C ARG A 469 23.84 8.57 7.33
N MET A 470 24.86 9.30 6.87
CA MET A 470 25.69 8.83 5.76
C MET A 470 26.48 7.58 6.13
N HIS A 471 27.10 7.56 7.31
CA HIS A 471 27.81 6.40 7.82
C HIS A 471 26.89 5.17 8.01
N THR A 472 25.64 5.39 8.44
CA THR A 472 24.58 4.37 8.47
C THR A 472 24.34 3.79 7.06
N ALA A 473 24.17 4.64 6.04
CA ALA A 473 23.95 4.18 4.66
C ALA A 473 25.13 3.36 4.13
N VAL A 474 26.38 3.82 4.37
CA VAL A 474 27.59 3.12 3.90
C VAL A 474 27.66 1.72 4.49
N LYS A 475 27.55 1.58 5.82
CA LYS A 475 27.62 0.28 6.47
C LYS A 475 26.50 -0.68 6.06
N LEU A 476 25.29 -0.16 5.93
CA LEU A 476 24.17 -0.95 5.44
C LEU A 476 24.41 -1.41 4.00
N ASN A 477 24.90 -0.50 3.13
CA ASN A 477 25.23 -0.84 1.76
C ASN A 477 26.34 -1.89 1.67
N GLU A 478 27.41 -1.77 2.47
CA GLU A 478 28.48 -2.78 2.54
C GLU A 478 27.91 -4.17 2.84
N ALA A 479 27.01 -4.29 3.83
CA ALA A 479 26.36 -5.55 4.15
C ALA A 479 25.48 -6.07 2.99
N VAL A 480 24.76 -5.18 2.31
CA VAL A 480 23.89 -5.52 1.16
C VAL A 480 24.71 -6.02 -0.02
N VAL A 481 25.72 -5.25 -0.43
CA VAL A 481 26.61 -5.57 -1.56
C VAL A 481 27.35 -6.88 -1.30
N ASN A 482 27.93 -7.06 -0.12
CA ASN A 482 28.67 -8.28 0.23
C ASN A 482 27.86 -9.58 0.04
N LYS A 483 26.53 -9.52 0.20
CA LYS A 483 25.65 -10.69 0.07
C LYS A 483 24.86 -10.73 -1.25
N SER A 484 24.61 -9.58 -1.86
CA SER A 484 23.60 -9.41 -2.93
C SER A 484 24.14 -8.79 -4.22
N GLN A 485 25.46 -8.59 -4.35
CA GLN A 485 26.08 -8.02 -5.55
C GLN A 485 25.69 -8.74 -6.85
N ASN A 486 25.63 -10.07 -6.82
CA ASN A 486 25.30 -10.91 -7.98
C ASN A 486 23.80 -11.27 -8.07
N ALA A 487 22.94 -10.62 -7.27
CA ALA A 487 21.51 -10.86 -7.31
C ALA A 487 20.89 -10.29 -8.59
N HIS A 488 19.85 -10.95 -9.10
CA HIS A 488 19.12 -10.45 -10.27
C HIS A 488 18.17 -9.29 -9.92
N LEU A 489 17.77 -9.18 -8.66
CA LEU A 489 16.97 -8.07 -8.18
C LEU A 489 17.14 -7.96 -6.68
N VAL A 490 17.43 -6.77 -6.19
CA VAL A 490 17.46 -6.46 -4.75
C VAL A 490 16.26 -5.59 -4.40
N LEU A 491 15.44 -6.05 -3.46
CA LEU A 491 14.34 -5.27 -2.89
C LEU A 491 14.77 -4.74 -1.53
N LEU A 492 14.62 -3.44 -1.33
CA LEU A 492 14.95 -2.77 -0.06
C LEU A 492 13.85 -1.80 0.35
N ASN A 493 13.67 -1.65 1.66
CA ASN A 493 12.83 -0.60 2.21
C ASN A 493 13.39 0.79 1.87
N MET A 494 12.52 1.73 1.51
CA MET A 494 12.86 3.14 1.37
C MET A 494 12.54 3.90 2.67
N PRO A 495 13.50 4.59 3.30
CA PRO A 495 13.26 5.37 4.52
C PRO A 495 12.39 6.61 4.29
N GLY A 496 11.86 7.20 5.37
CA GLY A 496 11.17 8.50 5.42
C GLY A 496 11.92 9.66 4.76
N PRO A 497 11.31 10.44 3.84
CA PRO A 497 11.87 11.75 3.52
C PRO A 497 11.83 12.64 4.78
N PRO A 498 12.83 13.50 5.00
CA PRO A 498 12.90 14.35 6.18
C PRO A 498 11.71 15.32 6.23
N LYS A 499 11.18 15.65 7.42
CA LYS A 499 10.07 16.63 7.52
C LYS A 499 10.45 18.00 6.95
N ASN A 500 11.68 18.44 7.20
CA ASN A 500 12.20 19.74 6.74
C ASN A 500 12.78 19.63 5.33
N LYS A 501 12.45 20.59 4.45
CA LYS A 501 12.94 20.63 3.06
C LYS A 501 14.45 20.88 2.93
N GLY A 502 15.08 21.47 3.95
CA GLY A 502 16.54 21.70 3.95
C GLY A 502 17.39 20.42 3.99
N GLY A 503 16.79 19.25 4.25
CA GLY A 503 17.48 17.95 4.23
C GLY A 503 17.23 17.11 2.98
N ASP A 504 16.57 17.66 1.96
CA ASP A 504 16.14 16.92 0.77
C ASP A 504 17.32 16.38 -0.06
N GLU A 505 18.39 17.17 -0.18
CA GLU A 505 19.61 16.76 -0.88
C GLU A 505 20.35 15.63 -0.13
N ASN A 506 20.48 15.76 1.19
CA ASN A 506 21.08 14.71 2.04
C ASN A 506 20.29 13.40 1.97
N TYR A 507 18.97 13.48 1.80
CA TYR A 507 18.13 12.30 1.61
C TYR A 507 18.39 11.62 0.27
N MET A 508 18.56 12.38 -0.81
CA MET A 508 18.96 11.82 -2.12
C MET A 508 20.34 11.18 -2.06
N GLU A 509 21.32 11.86 -1.44
CA GLU A 509 22.66 11.30 -1.24
C GLU A 509 22.63 10.01 -0.42
N PHE A 510 21.86 9.97 0.66
CA PHE A 510 21.67 8.77 1.47
C PHE A 510 21.16 7.60 0.64
N LEU A 511 20.14 7.83 -0.19
CA LEU A 511 19.55 6.79 -1.05
C LEU A 511 20.52 6.33 -2.14
N GLU A 512 21.30 7.25 -2.72
CA GLU A 512 22.29 6.91 -3.73
C GLU A 512 23.37 6.00 -3.13
N VAL A 513 23.93 6.37 -1.98
CA VAL A 513 24.94 5.57 -1.25
C VAL A 513 24.38 4.21 -0.81
N LEU A 514 23.12 4.15 -0.40
CA LEU A 514 22.46 2.89 -0.02
C LEU A 514 22.33 1.90 -1.20
N MET A 515 22.30 2.41 -2.44
CA MET A 515 22.10 1.60 -3.65
C MET A 515 23.36 1.53 -4.52
N GLU A 516 24.51 1.94 -4.00
CA GLU A 516 25.76 2.01 -4.74
C GLU A 516 26.32 0.59 -4.96
N GLY A 517 26.75 0.27 -6.18
CA GLY A 517 27.28 -1.06 -6.52
C GLY A 517 26.24 -2.16 -6.77
N LEU A 518 24.95 -1.84 -6.77
CA LEU A 518 23.86 -2.77 -7.09
C LEU A 518 23.31 -2.53 -8.50
N GLU A 519 23.16 -3.59 -9.29
CA GLU A 519 22.73 -3.48 -10.69
C GLU A 519 21.24 -3.13 -10.82
N ARG A 520 20.36 -3.94 -10.23
CA ARG A 520 18.89 -3.80 -10.32
C ARG A 520 18.28 -3.71 -8.93
N VAL A 521 17.72 -2.54 -8.61
CA VAL A 521 17.16 -2.25 -7.28
C VAL A 521 15.72 -1.78 -7.38
N LEU A 522 14.88 -2.33 -6.51
CA LEU A 522 13.52 -1.86 -6.29
C LEU A 522 13.38 -1.39 -4.84
N LEU A 523 13.29 -0.07 -4.68
CA LEU A 523 12.95 0.55 -3.40
C LEU A 523 11.45 0.43 -3.17
N VAL A 524 11.07 0.01 -1.96
CA VAL A 524 9.68 -0.26 -1.58
C VAL A 524 9.35 0.51 -0.30
N ARG A 525 8.21 1.20 -0.31
CA ARG A 525 7.64 1.85 0.87
C ARG A 525 6.16 1.54 0.95
N GLY A 526 5.68 1.09 2.11
CA GLY A 526 4.25 0.92 2.36
C GLY A 526 3.55 2.25 2.67
N GLY A 527 2.25 2.32 2.38
CA GLY A 527 1.35 3.40 2.80
C GLY A 527 0.87 3.28 4.25
N GLY A 528 1.19 2.17 4.92
CA GLY A 528 0.87 1.87 6.32
C GLY A 528 -0.47 1.16 6.53
N ARG A 529 -1.19 0.87 5.44
CA ARG A 529 -2.54 0.24 5.46
C ARG A 529 -2.54 -1.18 4.88
N GLU A 530 -1.38 -1.66 4.43
CA GLU A 530 -1.21 -2.94 3.77
C GLU A 530 -1.25 -4.10 4.78
N VAL A 531 -2.33 -4.88 4.73
CA VAL A 531 -2.47 -6.14 5.46
C VAL A 531 -2.54 -7.27 4.44
N ILE A 532 -1.62 -8.24 4.59
CA ILE A 532 -1.49 -9.37 3.67
C ILE A 532 -1.53 -10.64 4.51
N THR A 533 -2.66 -11.36 4.41
CA THR A 533 -2.90 -12.62 5.15
C THR A 533 -2.84 -13.85 4.24
N ILE A 534 -2.94 -13.66 2.92
CA ILE A 534 -2.92 -14.72 1.92
C ILE A 534 -1.95 -14.36 0.78
N TYR A 535 -1.06 -15.30 0.47
CA TYR A 535 -0.15 -15.24 -0.66
C TYR A 535 -0.65 -16.23 -1.71
N SER A 536 -1.39 -15.73 -2.71
CA SER A 536 -1.89 -16.51 -3.86
C SER A 536 -1.63 -15.81 -5.17
#